data_AF-A0A3M2DL36-F1
#
_entry.id   AF-A0A3M2DL36-F1
#
_cell.length_a   1.000
_cell.length_b   1.000
_cell.length_c   1.000
_cell.angle_alpha   90.00
_cell.angle_beta   90.00
_cell.angle_gamma   90.00
#
_symmetry.space_group_name_H-M   'P 1'
#
loop_
_entity.id
_entity.type
_entity.pdbx_description
1 polymer ?
#
loop_
_entity_poly.entity_id
_entity_poly.type
_entity_poly.pdbx_seq_one_letter_code
_entity_poly.pdbx_strand_id
1 'polypeptide(L)'
;MTMAKAPELFIRALRGMPISCPRPSCTQPVTIEEVSAAHDRVKTFLLQCEACGWEDQVGGAEQIDPPWDESSLMAIIEEHLLHLEPVCPYDQAPLHFHSLPNPRRRARYAIFCYYCGRRTELDWPPEEAKW
;
A
#
# COMPACT_ATOMS: atom_id res chain seq x y z
N MET A 1 -5.61 3.18 20.54
CA MET A 1 -6.12 2.38 19.41
C MET A 1 -5.09 1.33 19.11
N THR A 2 -5.47 0.04 19.14
CA THR A 2 -4.57 -1.07 18.79
C THR A 2 -4.23 -0.95 17.30
N MET A 3 -2.96 -0.84 16.94
CA MET A 3 -2.53 -0.81 15.54
C MET A 3 -2.90 -2.14 14.89
N ALA A 4 -3.90 -2.13 13.99
CA ALA A 4 -4.25 -3.30 13.22
C ALA A 4 -3.30 -3.37 12.02
N LYS A 5 -2.34 -4.31 12.07
CA LYS A 5 -1.46 -4.56 10.92
C LYS A 5 -2.30 -4.98 9.71
N ALA A 6 -1.87 -4.60 8.52
CA ALA A 6 -2.43 -5.09 7.28
C ALA A 6 -2.28 -6.63 7.21
N PRO A 7 -3.34 -7.38 6.85
CA PRO A 7 -3.27 -8.82 6.73
C PRO A 7 -2.22 -9.23 5.68
N GLU A 8 -1.47 -10.29 5.95
CA GLU A 8 -0.48 -10.83 5.00
C GLU A 8 -1.11 -11.16 3.64
N LEU A 9 -2.34 -11.67 3.64
CA LEU A 9 -3.09 -11.95 2.41
C LEU A 9 -3.33 -10.69 1.58
N PHE A 10 -3.62 -9.56 2.22
CA PHE A 10 -3.77 -8.27 1.56
C PHE A 10 -2.43 -7.80 0.96
N ILE A 11 -1.34 -7.90 1.72
CA ILE A 11 -0.01 -7.49 1.27
C ILE A 11 0.42 -8.31 0.04
N ARG A 12 0.19 -9.63 0.06
CA ARG A 12 0.46 -10.51 -1.09
C ARG A 12 -0.37 -10.12 -2.31
N ALA A 13 -1.67 -9.87 -2.13
CA ALA A 13 -2.54 -9.42 -3.22
C ALA A 13 -2.06 -8.07 -3.80
N LEU A 14 -1.71 -7.12 -2.94
CA LEU A 14 -1.21 -5.79 -3.33
C LEU A 14 0.11 -5.87 -4.13
N ARG A 15 1.02 -6.77 -3.75
CA ARG A 15 2.29 -7.02 -4.45
C ARG A 15 2.14 -7.87 -5.72
N GLY A 16 0.95 -8.37 -6.03
CA GLY A 16 0.74 -9.35 -7.10
C GLY A 16 1.48 -10.67 -6.85
N MET A 17 1.72 -11.03 -5.59
CA MET A 17 2.37 -12.29 -5.23
C MET A 17 1.38 -13.44 -5.38
N PRO A 18 1.82 -14.63 -5.84
CA PRO A 18 0.96 -15.80 -5.92
C PRO A 18 0.33 -16.11 -4.55
N ILE A 19 -0.95 -16.46 -4.51
CA ILE A 19 -1.67 -16.91 -3.31
C ILE A 19 -2.06 -18.38 -3.52
N SER A 20 -1.87 -19.20 -2.49
CA SER A 20 -2.25 -20.61 -2.50
C SER A 20 -3.70 -20.76 -2.02
N CYS A 21 -4.45 -21.66 -2.65
CA CYS A 21 -5.79 -21.99 -2.20
C CYS A 21 -5.75 -22.52 -0.75
N PRO A 22 -6.61 -22.04 0.18
CA PRO A 22 -6.61 -22.50 1.55
C PRO A 22 -7.22 -23.90 1.72
N ARG A 23 -7.87 -24.45 0.69
CA ARG A 23 -8.44 -25.80 0.75
C ARG A 23 -7.32 -26.86 0.74
N PRO A 24 -7.24 -27.77 1.73
CA PRO A 24 -6.13 -28.72 1.86
C PRO A 24 -5.91 -29.65 0.65
N SER A 25 -6.97 -29.93 -0.12
CA SER A 25 -6.93 -30.78 -1.31
C SER A 25 -6.68 -30.02 -2.61
N CYS A 26 -6.55 -28.69 -2.57
CA CYS A 26 -6.40 -27.84 -3.74
C CYS A 26 -5.02 -27.19 -3.76
N THR A 27 -4.19 -27.58 -4.72
CA THR A 27 -2.83 -27.03 -4.91
C THR A 27 -2.78 -25.97 -6.01
N GLN A 28 -3.93 -25.60 -6.57
CA GLN A 28 -4.01 -24.70 -7.70
C GLN A 28 -3.83 -23.24 -7.25
N PRO A 29 -3.24 -22.39 -8.11
CA PRO A 29 -3.09 -20.97 -7.81
C PRO A 29 -4.46 -20.31 -7.68
N VAL A 30 -4.49 -19.27 -6.85
CA VAL A 30 -5.63 -18.36 -6.73
C VAL A 30 -5.43 -17.19 -7.68
N THR A 31 -6.44 -16.88 -8.48
CA THR A 31 -6.51 -15.65 -9.27
C THR A 31 -6.83 -14.48 -8.36
N ILE A 32 -6.20 -13.34 -8.64
CA ILE A 32 -6.31 -12.11 -7.84
C ILE A 32 -6.79 -11.02 -8.78
N GLU A 33 -7.95 -10.44 -8.49
CA GLU A 33 -8.54 -9.35 -9.26
C GLU A 33 -8.74 -8.14 -8.36
N GLU A 34 -8.21 -6.98 -8.75
CA GLU A 34 -8.50 -5.71 -8.07
C GLU A 34 -9.89 -5.22 -8.49
N VAL A 35 -10.79 -5.07 -7.51
CA VAL A 35 -12.18 -4.65 -7.73
C VAL A 35 -12.50 -3.25 -7.22
N SER A 36 -11.53 -2.58 -6.59
CA SER A 36 -11.65 -1.17 -6.18
C SER A 36 -11.67 -0.23 -7.39
N ALA A 37 -12.44 0.85 -7.28
CA ALA A 37 -12.48 1.90 -8.29
C ALA A 37 -11.21 2.77 -8.23
N ALA A 38 -10.89 3.45 -9.34
CA ALA A 38 -9.69 4.28 -9.46
C ALA A 38 -9.57 5.39 -8.41
N HIS A 39 -10.69 5.86 -7.85
CA HIS A 39 -10.70 6.93 -6.85
C HIS A 39 -10.71 6.41 -5.41
N ASP A 40 -10.92 5.11 -5.20
CA ASP A 40 -10.98 4.50 -3.88
C ASP A 40 -9.64 4.65 -3.17
N ARG A 41 -9.69 5.04 -1.90
CA ARG A 41 -8.50 5.27 -1.07
C ARG A 41 -7.85 3.96 -0.67
N VAL A 42 -8.66 2.95 -0.46
CA VAL A 42 -8.23 1.60 -0.14
C VAL A 42 -8.47 0.69 -1.32
N LYS A 43 -7.59 -0.31 -1.50
CA LYS A 43 -7.79 -1.33 -2.51
C LYS A 43 -8.61 -2.48 -1.96
N THR A 44 -9.33 -3.15 -2.85
CA THR A 44 -10.05 -4.38 -2.56
C THR A 44 -9.77 -5.39 -3.65
N PHE A 45 -9.51 -6.63 -3.25
CA PHE A 45 -9.17 -7.73 -4.13
C PHE A 45 -10.15 -8.88 -3.96
N LEU A 46 -10.63 -9.40 -5.09
CA LEU A 46 -11.31 -10.67 -5.16
C LEU A 46 -10.27 -11.78 -5.39
N LEU A 47 -10.38 -12.85 -4.61
CA LEU A 47 -9.52 -14.02 -4.66
C LEU A 47 -10.35 -15.20 -5.09
N GLN A 48 -10.00 -15.86 -6.19
CA GLN A 48 -10.76 -17.00 -6.69
C GLN A 48 -9.86 -18.18 -7.05
N CYS A 49 -10.24 -19.38 -6.63
CA CYS A 49 -9.62 -20.61 -7.07
C CYS A 49 -10.51 -21.30 -8.09
N GLU A 50 -10.13 -21.23 -9.38
CA GLU A 50 -10.90 -21.80 -10.49
C GLU A 50 -11.09 -23.33 -10.38
N ALA A 51 -10.19 -24.01 -9.68
CA ALA A 51 -10.22 -25.48 -9.60
C ALA A 51 -11.22 -26.03 -8.56
N CYS A 52 -11.44 -25.32 -7.45
CA CYS A 52 -12.31 -25.80 -6.38
C CYS A 52 -13.48 -24.84 -6.07
N GLY A 53 -13.54 -23.70 -6.75
CA GLY A 53 -14.56 -22.66 -6.55
C GLY A 53 -14.47 -21.98 -5.19
N TRP A 54 -13.30 -22.01 -4.54
CA TRP A 54 -13.10 -21.17 -3.36
C TRP A 54 -13.01 -19.71 -3.80
N GLU A 55 -13.66 -18.84 -3.04
CA GLU A 55 -13.69 -17.40 -3.26
C GLU A 55 -13.55 -16.69 -1.92
N ASP A 56 -12.84 -15.57 -1.91
CA ASP A 56 -12.68 -14.70 -0.76
C ASP A 56 -12.42 -13.26 -1.21
N GLN A 57 -12.63 -12.31 -0.31
CA GLN A 57 -12.43 -10.90 -0.57
C GLN A 57 -11.56 -10.30 0.52
N VAL A 58 -10.49 -9.63 0.11
CA VAL A 58 -9.58 -8.94 1.03
C VAL A 58 -9.46 -7.46 0.64
N GLY A 59 -9.68 -6.57 1.60
CA GLY A 59 -9.67 -5.14 1.36
C GLY A 59 -8.95 -4.36 2.46
N GLY A 60 -8.59 -3.13 2.13
CA GLY A 60 -8.09 -2.17 3.10
C GLY A 60 -9.17 -1.68 4.06
N ALA A 61 -8.73 -1.11 5.18
CA ALA A 61 -9.59 -0.54 6.21
C ALA A 61 -9.36 0.97 6.29
N GLU A 62 -10.19 1.75 5.58
CA GLU A 62 -10.03 3.21 5.52
C GLU A 62 -10.04 3.83 6.93
N GLN A 63 -9.03 4.64 7.20
CA GLN A 63 -8.89 5.40 8.43
C GLN A 63 -9.11 6.88 8.15
N ILE A 64 -9.84 7.55 9.04
CA ILE A 64 -10.16 8.98 8.90
C ILE A 64 -8.91 9.85 9.10
N ASP A 65 -8.05 9.48 10.07
CA ASP A 65 -6.80 10.21 10.34
C ASP A 65 -5.71 9.26 10.85
N PRO A 66 -5.10 8.44 9.96
CA PRO A 66 -3.97 7.61 10.34
C PRO A 66 -2.74 8.50 10.61
N PRO A 67 -2.00 8.24 11.71
CA PRO A 67 -0.96 9.14 12.20
C PRO A 67 0.30 9.04 11.31
N TRP A 68 0.40 9.92 10.33
CA TRP A 68 1.64 10.19 9.58
C TRP A 68 2.12 11.56 10.03
N ASP A 69 2.97 11.59 11.05
CA ASP A 69 3.63 12.81 11.46
C ASP A 69 4.83 13.13 10.54
N GLU A 70 5.40 14.31 10.70
CA GLU A 70 6.53 14.76 9.90
C GLU A 70 7.73 13.82 10.00
N SER A 71 7.99 13.28 11.20
CA SER A 71 9.09 12.34 11.40
C SER A 71 8.92 11.04 10.62
N SER A 72 7.70 10.48 10.60
CA SER A 72 7.37 9.31 9.79
C SER A 72 7.53 9.60 8.31
N LEU A 73 7.12 10.78 7.83
CA LEU A 73 7.26 11.16 6.43
C LEU A 73 8.73 11.24 6.00
N MET A 74 9.60 11.78 6.87
CA MET A 74 11.05 11.84 6.62
C MET A 74 11.67 10.43 6.54
N ALA A 75 11.29 9.53 7.44
CA ALA A 75 11.78 8.14 7.38
C ALA A 75 11.31 7.42 6.10
N ILE A 76 10.03 7.58 5.74
CA ILE A 76 9.43 7.00 4.54
C ILE A 76 10.15 7.45 3.25
N ILE A 77 10.46 8.75 3.13
CA ILE A 77 11.16 9.27 1.94
C ILE A 77 12.62 8.85 1.92
N GLU A 78 13.31 8.80 3.06
CA GLU A 78 14.69 8.29 3.16
C GLU A 78 14.78 6.83 2.70
N GLU A 79 13.89 5.96 3.19
CA GLU A 79 13.81 4.56 2.75
C GLU A 79 13.56 4.45 1.24
N HIS A 80 12.61 5.24 0.71
CA HIS A 80 12.35 5.28 -0.73
C HIS A 80 13.58 5.69 -1.55
N LEU A 81 14.30 6.73 -1.11
CA LEU A 81 15.52 7.22 -1.75
C LEU A 81 16.68 6.22 -1.69
N LEU A 82 16.69 5.36 -0.68
CA LEU A 82 17.61 4.22 -0.55
C LEU A 82 17.16 2.98 -1.35
N HIS A 83 16.09 3.08 -2.14
CA HIS A 83 15.50 1.96 -2.89
C HIS A 83 15.01 0.81 -2.00
N LEU A 84 14.63 1.11 -0.76
CA LEU A 84 13.92 0.19 0.11
C LEU A 84 12.40 0.27 -0.17
N GLU A 85 11.65 -0.71 0.31
CA GLU A 85 10.18 -0.68 0.27
C GLU A 85 9.65 -0.09 1.57
N PRO A 86 9.31 1.21 1.61
CA PRO A 86 8.79 1.84 2.82
C PRO A 86 7.39 1.30 3.16
N VAL A 87 7.10 1.24 4.45
CA VAL A 87 5.83 0.74 4.98
C VAL A 87 5.07 1.82 5.73
N CYS A 88 3.75 1.69 5.74
CA CYS A 88 2.88 2.59 6.49
C CYS A 88 3.20 2.51 7.99
N PRO A 89 3.45 3.63 8.68
CA PRO A 89 3.76 3.64 10.11
C PRO A 89 2.58 3.15 10.95
N TYR A 90 1.35 3.22 10.43
CA TYR A 90 0.14 2.80 11.14
C TYR A 90 -0.18 1.30 11.01
N ASP A 91 -0.10 0.75 9.80
CA ASP A 91 -0.58 -0.61 9.48
C ASP A 91 0.49 -1.54 8.88
N GLN A 92 1.69 -1.03 8.61
CA GLN A 92 2.82 -1.77 8.01
C GLN A 92 2.58 -2.29 6.58
N ALA A 93 1.51 -1.86 5.89
CA ALA A 93 1.34 -2.14 4.48
C ALA A 93 2.39 -1.38 3.64
N PRO A 94 2.85 -1.95 2.52
CA PRO A 94 3.73 -1.25 1.57
C PRO A 94 3.13 0.08 1.10
N LEU A 95 3.99 1.11 1.02
CA LEU A 95 3.64 2.42 0.50
C LEU A 95 3.94 2.51 -0.99
N HIS A 96 3.05 3.18 -1.72
CA HIS A 96 3.20 3.42 -3.15
C HIS A 96 3.56 4.87 -3.42
N PHE A 97 4.57 5.07 -4.27
CA PHE A 97 5.06 6.37 -4.67
C PHE A 97 4.74 6.64 -6.13
N HIS A 98 4.23 7.83 -6.41
CA HIS A 98 4.05 8.34 -7.76
C HIS A 98 4.80 9.66 -7.89
N SER A 99 5.80 9.70 -8.78
CA SER A 99 6.52 10.92 -9.12
C SER A 99 5.58 11.88 -9.84
N LEU A 100 5.47 13.10 -9.32
CA LEU A 100 4.68 14.18 -9.90
C LEU A 100 5.58 15.17 -10.66
N PRO A 101 5.07 15.83 -11.71
CA PRO A 101 5.78 16.92 -12.35
C PRO A 101 6.04 18.07 -11.36
N ASN A 102 7.29 18.55 -11.29
CA ASN A 102 7.65 19.71 -10.48
C ASN A 102 8.52 20.69 -11.29
N PRO A 103 8.08 21.95 -11.50
CA PRO A 103 8.82 22.93 -12.30
C PRO A 103 10.09 23.47 -11.62
N ARG A 104 10.35 23.18 -10.34
CA ARG A 104 11.40 23.84 -9.54
C ARG A 104 12.68 23.01 -9.30
N ARG A 105 13.01 22.03 -10.16
CA ARG A 105 14.14 21.09 -9.97
C ARG A 105 14.11 20.30 -8.65
N ARG A 106 12.99 20.29 -7.92
CA ARG A 106 12.75 19.43 -6.76
C ARG A 106 11.99 18.19 -7.21
N ALA A 107 12.16 17.07 -6.52
CA ALA A 107 11.28 15.93 -6.70
C ALA A 107 9.96 16.21 -5.96
N ARG A 108 8.84 15.76 -6.52
CA ARG A 108 7.54 15.78 -5.85
C ARG A 108 6.95 14.38 -5.94
N TYR A 109 6.50 13.86 -4.82
CA TYR A 109 5.94 12.51 -4.73
C TYR A 109 4.54 12.57 -4.16
N ALA A 110 3.61 11.85 -4.77
CA ALA A 110 2.37 11.44 -4.12
C ALA A 110 2.59 10.06 -3.50
N ILE A 111 2.31 9.95 -2.20
CA ILE A 111 2.54 8.74 -1.39
C ILE A 111 1.17 8.21 -0.96
N PHE A 112 0.94 6.93 -1.18
CA PHE A 112 -0.34 6.26 -0.94
C PHE A 112 -0.14 5.02 -0.08
N CYS A 113 -0.98 4.85 0.95
CA CYS A 113 -1.22 3.56 1.57
C CYS A 113 -2.58 3.04 1.13
N TYR A 114 -2.58 1.96 0.33
CA TYR A 114 -3.82 1.34 -0.15
C TYR A 114 -4.52 0.46 0.90
N TYR A 115 -3.97 0.33 2.11
CA TYR A 115 -4.64 -0.36 3.22
C TYR A 115 -5.42 0.60 4.11
N CYS A 116 -4.78 1.59 4.76
CA CYS A 116 -5.52 2.57 5.58
C CYS A 116 -6.11 3.74 4.79
N GLY A 117 -5.77 3.87 3.50
CA GLY A 117 -6.30 4.93 2.63
C GLY A 117 -5.60 6.28 2.78
N ARG A 118 -4.52 6.37 3.56
CA ARG A 118 -3.74 7.60 3.70
C ARG A 118 -3.10 7.99 2.38
N ARG A 119 -3.21 9.28 2.05
CA ARG A 119 -2.56 9.90 0.89
C ARG A 119 -1.90 11.19 1.35
N THR A 120 -0.70 11.45 0.86
CA THR A 120 -0.03 12.74 1.07
C THR A 120 0.84 13.06 -0.14
N GLU A 121 1.20 14.32 -0.26
CA GLU A 121 2.23 14.74 -1.20
C GLU A 121 3.41 15.31 -0.44
N LEU A 122 4.60 15.14 -1.00
CA LEU A 122 5.86 15.58 -0.41
C LEU A 122 6.75 16.16 -1.50
N ASP A 123 7.27 17.36 -1.27
CA ASP A 123 8.37 17.93 -2.03
C ASP A 123 9.70 17.52 -1.39
N TRP A 124 10.67 17.10 -2.21
CA TRP A 124 12.00 16.72 -1.77
C TRP A 124 13.10 17.41 -2.60
N PRO A 125 14.15 17.96 -1.96
CA PRO A 125 14.32 18.11 -0.51
C PRO A 125 13.31 19.11 0.09
N PRO A 126 13.00 19.01 1.40
CA PRO A 126 12.11 19.93 2.10
C PRO A 126 12.65 21.36 2.05
N GLU A 127 11.77 22.36 2.23
CA GLU A 127 12.14 23.77 2.05
C GLU A 127 13.16 24.26 3.09
N GLU A 128 13.12 23.70 4.29
CA GLU A 128 14.03 24.02 5.40
C GLU A 128 15.45 23.52 5.13
N ALA A 129 15.63 22.52 4.26
CA ALA A 129 16.92 21.97 3.91
C ALA A 129 17.70 22.86 2.93
N LYS A 130 17.66 24.19 3.10
CA LYS A 130 18.45 25.13 2.28
C LYS A 130 19.94 24.77 2.39
N TRP A 131 20.50 24.32 1.26
CA TRP A 131 21.94 24.13 1.04
C TRP A 131 22.58 25.48 0.71
#